data_AF-A0A1H1S6R8-F1
#
_entry.id   AF-A0A1H1S6R8-F1
#
_cell.length_a   1.000
_cell.length_b   1.000
_cell.length_c   1.000
_cell.angle_alpha   90.00
_cell.angle_beta   90.00
_cell.angle_gamma   90.00
#
_symmetry.space_group_name_H-M   'P 1'
#
loop_
_entity.id
_entity.type
_entity.pdbx_description
1 polymer ?
#
loop_
_entity_poly.entity_id
_entity_poly.type
_entity_poly.pdbx_seq_one_letter_code
_entity_poly.pdbx_strand_id
1 'polypeptide(L)'
;MGIAMKAMTGEERKQLIEEIIRMHTDGELTLGMAIRRLRLEVTGFDQETFAQMCGMSIRALYQLETDKGNPTLSTVDSILRKFGLRMGIMGAMRSNRILTSAVKDSSVSECAISRGAKPKGMARHRPASGKSFKAAKKSEADGGTAS
;
A
#
# COMPACT_ATOMS: atom_id res chain seq x y z
N MET A 1 18.08 -8.23 -10.07
CA MET A 1 18.25 -9.16 -11.21
C MET A 1 16.93 -9.22 -11.96
N GLY A 2 16.77 -8.37 -12.99
CA GLY A 2 15.53 -8.26 -13.76
C GLY A 2 15.37 -9.41 -14.75
N ILE A 3 14.13 -9.84 -14.98
CA ILE A 3 13.76 -10.83 -15.99
C ILE A 3 14.22 -10.30 -17.36
N ALA A 4 14.84 -11.16 -18.18
CA ALA A 4 15.37 -10.81 -19.50
C ALA A 4 14.33 -10.03 -20.32
N MET A 5 14.63 -8.77 -20.63
CA MET A 5 13.75 -7.90 -21.40
C MET A 5 13.61 -8.43 -22.83
N LYS A 6 12.44 -9.00 -23.15
CA LYS A 6 11.99 -9.07 -24.53
C LYS A 6 11.74 -7.63 -24.97
N ALA A 7 12.42 -7.17 -26.01
CA ALA A 7 12.17 -5.85 -26.59
C ALA A 7 10.76 -5.84 -27.18
N MET A 8 9.77 -5.49 -26.35
CA MET A 8 8.39 -5.31 -26.79
C MET A 8 8.31 -4.14 -27.75
N THR A 9 7.61 -4.36 -28.86
CA THR A 9 7.19 -3.28 -29.75
C THR A 9 6.21 -2.35 -29.04
N GLY A 10 6.07 -1.12 -29.54
CA GLY A 10 5.10 -0.16 -28.99
C GLY A 10 3.66 -0.66 -29.05
N GLU A 11 3.33 -1.46 -30.07
CA GLU A 11 2.00 -2.05 -30.25
C GLU A 11 1.72 -3.16 -29.23
N GLU A 12 2.66 -4.08 -29.02
CA GLU A 12 2.53 -5.13 -28.00
C GLU A 12 2.37 -4.51 -26.60
N ARG A 13 3.12 -3.43 -26.30
CA ARG A 13 2.97 -2.68 -25.05
C ARG A 13 1.55 -2.14 -24.88
N LYS A 14 0.99 -1.54 -25.92
CA LYS A 14 -0.36 -0.96 -25.89
C LYS A 14 -1.41 -2.05 -25.65
N GLN A 15 -1.30 -3.17 -26.38
CA GLN A 15 -2.20 -4.32 -26.22
C GLN A 15 -2.16 -4.88 -24.80
N LEU A 16 -0.97 -5.02 -24.21
CA LEU A 16 -0.81 -5.48 -22.85
C LEU A 16 -1.46 -4.54 -21.82
N ILE A 17 -1.26 -3.23 -21.98
CA ILE A 17 -1.88 -2.24 -21.09
C ILE A 17 -3.42 -2.32 -21.19
N GLU A 18 -3.95 -2.42 -22.40
CA GLU A 18 -5.40 -2.53 -22.63
C GLU A 18 -5.99 -3.83 -22.07
N GLU A 19 -5.25 -4.93 -22.16
CA GLU A 19 -5.61 -6.21 -21.52
C GLU A 19 -5.70 -6.05 -20.00
N ILE A 20 -4.68 -5.48 -19.36
CA ILE A 20 -4.64 -5.26 -17.90
C ILE A 20 -5.81 -4.39 -17.44
N ILE A 21 -6.12 -3.32 -18.20
CA ILE A 21 -7.27 -2.47 -17.91
C ILE A 21 -8.56 -3.29 -17.98
N ARG A 22 -8.77 -4.05 -19.06
CA ARG A 22 -9.97 -4.87 -19.24
C ARG A 22 -10.17 -5.85 -18.08
N MET A 23 -9.13 -6.61 -17.70
CA MET A 23 -9.22 -7.55 -16.58
C MET A 23 -9.50 -6.84 -15.24
N HIS A 24 -8.96 -5.63 -15.04
CA HIS A 24 -9.29 -4.84 -13.85
C HIS A 24 -10.74 -4.35 -13.88
N THR A 25 -11.24 -3.90 -15.03
CA THR A 25 -12.62 -3.42 -15.17
C THR A 25 -13.65 -4.54 -15.05
N ASP A 26 -13.29 -5.76 -15.46
CA ASP A 26 -14.12 -6.96 -15.33
C ASP A 26 -14.12 -7.51 -13.89
N GLY A 27 -13.25 -6.99 -13.02
CA GLY A 27 -13.11 -7.39 -11.63
C GLY A 27 -12.25 -8.64 -11.40
N GLU A 28 -11.52 -9.09 -12.43
CA GLU A 28 -10.58 -10.22 -12.33
C GLU A 28 -9.29 -9.84 -11.61
N LEU A 29 -8.87 -8.58 -11.75
CA LEU A 29 -7.71 -8.02 -11.07
C LEU A 29 -8.11 -6.93 -10.09
N THR A 30 -7.53 -6.97 -8.90
CA THR A 30 -7.52 -5.82 -7.99
C THR A 30 -6.65 -4.70 -8.57
N LEU A 31 -6.79 -3.49 -8.02
CA LEU A 31 -5.96 -2.36 -8.40
C LEU A 31 -4.46 -2.64 -8.13
N GLY A 32 -4.13 -3.22 -6.97
CA GLY A 32 -2.76 -3.59 -6.63
C GLY A 32 -2.16 -4.61 -7.60
N MET A 33 -2.94 -5.64 -7.96
CA MET A 33 -2.51 -6.63 -8.96
C MET A 33 -2.29 -6.01 -10.34
N ALA A 34 -3.19 -5.12 -10.78
CA ALA A 34 -3.05 -4.42 -12.05
C ALA A 34 -1.76 -3.57 -12.08
N ILE A 35 -1.46 -2.80 -11.03
CA ILE A 35 -0.23 -2.01 -10.93
C ILE A 35 1.02 -2.89 -10.91
N ARG A 36 0.98 -4.03 -10.21
CA ARG A 36 2.08 -4.99 -10.21
C ARG A 36 2.33 -5.57 -11.60
N ARG A 37 1.28 -5.91 -12.36
CA ARG A 37 1.41 -6.38 -13.74
C ARG A 37 1.98 -5.29 -14.65
N LEU A 38 1.51 -4.06 -14.53
CA LEU A 38 2.10 -2.92 -15.25
C LEU A 38 3.61 -2.79 -14.96
N ARG A 39 4.03 -2.89 -13.69
CA ARG A 39 5.47 -2.86 -13.36
C ARG A 39 6.25 -4.01 -14.01
N LEU A 40 5.79 -5.25 -13.84
CA LEU A 40 6.58 -6.42 -14.25
C LEU A 40 6.53 -6.66 -15.76
N GLU A 41 5.36 -6.54 -16.37
CA GLU A 41 5.12 -6.92 -17.76
C GLU A 41 5.36 -5.76 -18.72
N VAL A 42 5.10 -4.50 -18.32
CA VAL A 42 5.32 -3.33 -19.18
C VAL A 42 6.71 -2.73 -19.02
N THR A 43 7.18 -2.54 -17.78
CA THR A 43 8.49 -1.91 -17.54
C THR A 43 9.61 -2.90 -17.26
N GLY A 44 9.29 -4.13 -16.82
CA GLY A 44 10.29 -5.13 -16.43
C GLY A 44 11.11 -4.76 -15.18
N PHE A 45 10.66 -3.77 -14.40
CA PHE A 45 11.42 -3.26 -13.27
C PHE A 45 11.14 -4.04 -11.99
N ASP A 46 12.18 -4.20 -11.19
CA ASP A 46 12.01 -4.64 -9.81
C ASP A 46 11.31 -3.57 -8.96
N GLN A 47 10.92 -3.96 -7.76
CA GLN A 47 10.05 -3.13 -6.92
C GLN A 47 10.77 -1.87 -6.45
N GLU A 48 12.08 -1.96 -6.22
CA GLU A 48 12.92 -0.84 -5.81
C GLU A 48 13.05 0.21 -6.92
N THR A 49 13.46 -0.21 -8.12
CA THR A 49 13.63 0.71 -9.26
C THR A 49 12.31 1.40 -9.62
N PHE A 50 11.21 0.65 -9.60
CA PHE A 50 9.90 1.22 -9.90
C PHE A 50 9.39 2.18 -8.82
N ALA A 51 9.65 1.89 -7.54
CA ALA A 51 9.30 2.78 -6.44
C ALA A 51 10.03 4.13 -6.56
N GLN A 52 11.33 4.09 -6.89
CA GLN A 52 12.13 5.28 -7.14
C GLN A 52 11.58 6.09 -8.33
N MET A 53 11.23 5.41 -9.44
CA MET A 53 10.61 6.06 -10.62
C MET A 53 9.29 6.76 -10.31
N CYS A 54 8.51 6.21 -9.38
CA CYS A 54 7.24 6.77 -8.94
C CYS A 54 7.40 7.77 -7.79
N GLY A 55 8.61 7.96 -7.25
CA GLY A 55 8.87 8.87 -6.12
C GLY A 55 8.24 8.40 -4.80
N MET A 56 8.16 7.08 -4.58
CA MET A 56 7.51 6.49 -3.42
C MET A 56 8.44 5.49 -2.71
N SER A 57 8.11 5.16 -1.45
CA SER A 57 8.87 4.14 -0.72
C SER A 57 8.54 2.74 -1.24
N ILE A 58 9.53 1.84 -1.23
CA ILE A 58 9.36 0.42 -1.61
C ILE A 58 8.24 -0.23 -0.79
N ARG A 59 8.17 0.10 0.51
CA ARG A 59 7.12 -0.41 1.42
C ARG A 59 5.73 0.08 1.02
N ALA A 60 5.59 1.34 0.62
CA ALA A 60 4.31 1.87 0.16
C ALA A 60 3.87 1.20 -1.15
N LEU A 61 4.80 1.00 -2.09
CA LEU A 61 4.53 0.28 -3.33
C LEU A 61 4.15 -1.19 -3.06
N TYR A 62 4.83 -1.87 -2.14
CA TYR A 62 4.47 -3.22 -1.74
C TYR A 62 3.05 -3.30 -1.16
N GLN A 63 2.68 -2.39 -0.27
CA GLN A 63 1.34 -2.36 0.31
C GLN A 63 0.26 -2.07 -0.74
N LEU A 64 0.57 -1.21 -1.71
CA LEU A 64 -0.28 -0.95 -2.86
C LEU A 64 -0.45 -2.21 -3.73
N GLU A 65 0.65 -2.86 -4.13
CA GLU A 65 0.63 -4.05 -4.99
C GLU A 65 0.01 -5.29 -4.35
N THR A 66 -0.07 -5.32 -3.01
CA THR A 66 -0.68 -6.43 -2.25
C THR A 66 -2.08 -6.11 -1.74
N ASP A 67 -2.64 -4.95 -2.13
CA ASP A 67 -3.95 -4.45 -1.67
C ASP A 67 -4.07 -4.36 -0.13
N LYS A 68 -2.93 -4.26 0.57
CA LYS A 68 -2.86 -4.13 2.04
C LYS A 68 -2.80 -2.68 2.50
N GLY A 69 -2.55 -1.75 1.59
CA GLY A 69 -2.49 -0.32 1.86
C GLY A 69 -3.78 0.41 1.52
N ASN A 70 -3.90 1.65 2.02
CA ASN A 70 -4.94 2.60 1.62
C ASN A 70 -4.30 3.82 0.96
N PRO A 71 -3.83 3.71 -0.30
CA PRO A 71 -3.20 4.81 -1.02
C PRO A 71 -4.22 5.93 -1.28
N THR A 72 -3.76 7.19 -1.32
CA THR A 72 -4.62 8.28 -1.80
C THR A 72 -4.86 8.14 -3.30
N LEU A 73 -5.98 8.67 -3.79
CA LEU A 73 -6.26 8.72 -5.23
C LEU A 73 -5.14 9.42 -6.02
N SER A 74 -4.53 10.46 -5.43
CA SER A 74 -3.40 11.19 -6.02
C SER A 74 -2.16 10.31 -6.17
N THR A 75 -1.90 9.41 -5.23
CA THR A 75 -0.78 8.46 -5.30
C THR A 75 -1.00 7.49 -6.46
N VAL A 76 -2.20 6.93 -6.58
CA VAL A 76 -2.54 6.01 -7.66
C VAL A 76 -2.48 6.71 -9.02
N ASP A 77 -3.09 7.89 -9.16
CA ASP A 77 -3.07 8.67 -10.42
C ASP A 77 -1.63 9.02 -10.84
N SER A 78 -0.73 9.31 -9.90
CA SER A 78 0.68 9.61 -10.20
C SER A 78 1.42 8.42 -10.80
N ILE A 79 1.12 7.20 -10.35
CA ILE A 79 1.69 5.96 -10.89
C ILE A 79 1.09 5.68 -12.28
N LEU A 80 -0.23 5.76 -12.41
CA LEU A 80 -0.93 5.50 -13.68
C LEU A 80 -0.47 6.43 -14.81
N ARG A 81 -0.16 7.69 -14.51
CA ARG A 81 0.38 8.65 -15.48
C ARG A 81 1.68 8.20 -16.15
N LYS A 82 2.50 7.37 -15.49
CA LYS A 82 3.74 6.80 -16.07
C LYS A 82 3.45 5.88 -17.25
N PHE A 83 2.24 5.34 -17.32
CA PHE A 83 1.76 4.47 -18.39
C PHE A 83 0.79 5.17 -19.36
N GLY A 84 0.62 6.50 -19.23
CA GLY A 84 -0.38 7.24 -20.00
C GLY A 84 -1.82 7.01 -19.51
N LEU A 85 -2.00 6.49 -18.30
CA LEU A 85 -3.30 6.19 -17.70
C LEU A 85 -3.69 7.25 -16.67
N ARG A 86 -4.99 7.30 -16.35
CA ARG A 86 -5.58 8.21 -15.35
C ARG A 86 -6.63 7.48 -14.54
N MET A 87 -6.75 7.83 -13.26
CA MET A 87 -7.87 7.35 -12.43
C MET A 87 -9.17 8.02 -12.87
N GLY A 88 -10.26 7.25 -12.90
CA GLY A 88 -11.58 7.72 -13.30
C GLY A 88 -12.73 6.93 -12.69
N ILE A 89 -13.95 7.41 -12.89
CA ILE A 89 -15.18 6.72 -12.50
C ILE A 89 -15.61 5.85 -13.68
N MET A 90 -16.02 4.61 -13.40
CA MET A 90 -16.60 3.70 -14.37
C MET A 90 -18.00 3.29 -13.92
N GLY A 91 -18.90 3.02 -14.87
CA GLY A 91 -20.19 2.42 -14.54
C GLY A 91 -19.98 1.09 -13.83
N ALA A 92 -20.71 0.85 -12.74
CA ALA A 92 -20.74 -0.46 -12.12
C ALA A 92 -21.44 -1.43 -13.08
N MET A 93 -20.67 -2.08 -13.95
CA MET A 93 -21.19 -3.20 -14.71
C MET A 93 -21.63 -4.25 -13.70
N ARG A 94 -22.80 -4.85 -13.90
CA ARG A 94 -23.17 -6.02 -13.11
C ARG A 94 -22.08 -7.05 -13.37
N SER A 95 -21.22 -7.28 -12.38
CA SER A 95 -20.39 -8.48 -12.36
C SER A 95 -21.36 -9.61 -12.64
N ASN A 96 -21.21 -10.27 -13.78
CA ASN A 96 -21.89 -11.53 -14.02
C ASN A 96 -21.21 -12.50 -13.07
N ARG A 97 -21.55 -12.38 -11.77
CA ARG A 97 -21.24 -13.35 -10.76
C ARG A 97 -21.94 -14.57 -11.30
N ILE A 98 -21.18 -15.43 -11.95
CA ILE A 98 -21.60 -16.79 -12.27
C ILE A 98 -22.33 -17.24 -11.03
N LEU A 99 -23.62 -17.54 -11.19
CA LEU A 99 -24.41 -18.18 -10.18
C LEU A 99 -23.62 -19.44 -9.86
N THR A 100 -22.81 -19.41 -8.79
CA THR A 100 -22.23 -20.59 -8.20
C THR A 100 -23.43 -21.34 -7.65
N SER A 101 -24.00 -22.18 -8.50
CA SER A 101 -24.98 -23.18 -8.16
C SER A 101 -24.46 -23.95 -6.95
N ALA A 102 -25.23 -23.89 -5.85
CA ALA A 102 -25.16 -24.84 -4.76
C ALA A 102 -23.77 -25.05 -4.12
N VAL A 103 -23.32 -24.12 -3.27
CA VAL A 103 -22.50 -24.54 -2.12
C VAL A 103 -23.45 -24.75 -0.97
N LYS A 104 -23.78 -26.03 -0.79
CA LYS A 104 -24.49 -26.57 0.37
C LYS A 104 -23.69 -26.22 1.62
N ASP A 105 -24.36 -25.58 2.57
CA ASP A 105 -23.86 -25.34 3.92
C ASP A 105 -23.29 -26.64 4.51
N SER A 106 -22.02 -26.59 4.91
CA SER A 106 -21.54 -27.34 6.06
C SER A 106 -20.20 -26.79 6.54
N SER A 107 -20.22 -26.28 7.77
CA SER A 107 -19.12 -26.02 8.69
C SER A 107 -18.14 -24.89 8.36
N VAL A 108 -18.46 -23.67 8.83
CA VAL A 108 -17.47 -22.84 9.52
C VAL A 108 -18.10 -22.20 10.76
N SER A 109 -17.52 -22.53 11.91
CA SER A 109 -17.88 -22.12 13.26
C SER A 109 -17.98 -20.60 13.41
N GLU A 110 -19.07 -20.11 14.03
CA GLU A 110 -19.17 -18.76 14.56
C GLU A 110 -18.01 -18.51 15.55
N CYS A 111 -17.05 -17.67 15.17
CA CYS A 111 -16.12 -17.09 16.13
C CYS A 111 -16.85 -15.96 16.87
N ALA A 112 -17.46 -16.30 18.01
CA ALA A 112 -18.01 -15.33 18.94
C ALA A 112 -16.91 -14.36 19.38
N ILE A 113 -17.05 -13.08 19.01
CA ILE A 113 -16.24 -11.99 19.56
C ILE A 113 -16.69 -11.82 21.02
N SER A 114 -15.93 -12.40 21.96
CA SER A 114 -16.13 -12.17 23.38
C SER A 114 -15.78 -10.71 23.69
N ARG A 115 -16.80 -9.92 24.04
CA ARG A 115 -16.60 -8.58 24.60
C ARG A 115 -15.80 -8.72 25.89
N GLY A 116 -14.57 -8.22 25.88
CA GLY A 116 -13.66 -8.27 27.02
C GLY A 116 -14.28 -7.66 28.29
N ALA A 117 -14.01 -8.31 29.42
CA ALA A 117 -14.44 -7.87 30.74
C ALA A 117 -13.81 -6.51 31.11
N LYS A 118 -14.60 -5.60 31.70
CA LYS A 118 -14.11 -4.36 32.31
C LYS A 118 -13.14 -4.69 33.46
N PRO A 119 -11.91 -4.13 33.51
CA PRO A 119 -11.06 -4.28 34.68
C PRO A 119 -11.63 -3.46 35.85
N LYS A 120 -11.74 -4.10 37.02
CA LYS A 120 -12.14 -3.47 38.28
C LYS A 120 -10.97 -2.63 38.78
N GLY A 121 -11.06 -1.30 38.66
CA GLY A 121 -10.00 -0.39 39.12
C GLY A 121 -9.82 -0.49 40.63
N MET A 122 -8.65 -0.95 41.08
CA MET A 122 -8.21 -0.81 42.48
C MET A 122 -7.56 0.56 42.64
N ALA A 123 -8.20 1.41 43.46
CA ALA A 123 -7.62 2.67 43.91
C ALA A 123 -6.28 2.41 44.61
N ARG A 124 -5.20 2.99 44.08
CA ARG A 124 -3.92 3.06 44.82
C ARG A 124 -3.57 4.52 45.06
N HIS A 125 -3.40 4.79 46.34
CA HIS A 125 -3.01 6.03 47.00
C HIS A 125 -1.97 6.83 46.21
N ARG A 126 -2.26 8.13 46.03
CA ARG A 126 -1.27 9.15 45.65
C ARG A 126 -0.51 9.57 46.91
N PRO A 127 0.81 9.37 47.04
CA PRO A 127 1.57 10.09 48.03
C PRO A 127 1.91 11.48 47.51
N ALA A 128 1.81 12.46 48.40
CA ALA A 128 2.23 13.84 48.22
C ALA A 128 3.70 14.02 48.65
N SER A 129 4.30 15.14 48.22
CA SER A 129 5.67 15.63 48.50
C SER A 129 6.76 14.97 47.64
N GLY A 130 7.77 15.68 47.13
CA GLY A 130 8.16 17.08 47.25
C GLY A 130 9.64 17.22 46.85
N LYS A 131 10.02 18.47 46.55
CA LYS A 131 11.38 19.04 46.47
C LYS A 131 12.13 18.94 45.13
N SER A 132 12.11 20.10 44.49
CA SER A 132 13.09 20.67 43.57
C SER A 132 14.55 20.40 43.96
N PHE A 133 15.40 20.12 42.97
CA PHE A 133 16.82 20.48 43.02
C PHE A 133 17.25 21.09 41.68
N LYS A 134 18.07 22.14 41.81
CA LYS A 134 18.46 23.14 40.80
C LYS A 134 19.91 22.87 40.39
N ALA A 135 20.18 22.95 39.09
CA ALA A 135 21.40 23.37 38.38
C ALA A 135 22.82 22.96 38.86
N ALA A 136 23.67 22.53 37.91
CA ALA A 136 25.10 22.87 37.85
C ALA A 136 25.65 22.84 36.40
N LYS A 137 26.31 23.95 36.00
CA LYS A 137 27.21 24.18 34.84
C LYS A 137 28.50 23.32 34.97
N LYS A 138 29.36 23.09 33.95
CA LYS A 138 30.21 24.08 33.23
C LYS A 138 31.09 23.42 32.13
N SER A 139 31.26 24.13 31.00
CA SER A 139 32.45 24.38 30.10
C SER A 139 33.40 23.24 29.66
N GLU A 140 33.91 23.17 28.42
CA GLU A 140 34.79 24.10 27.64
C GLU A 140 34.52 23.97 26.11
N ALA A 141 34.46 25.05 25.29
CA ALA A 141 35.53 25.77 24.55
C ALA A 141 36.44 24.83 23.72
N ASP A 142 36.57 24.94 22.39
CA ASP A 142 37.26 25.97 21.58
C ASP A 142 36.96 25.67 20.08
N GLY A 143 36.51 26.59 19.23
CA GLY A 143 37.35 27.50 18.43
C GLY A 143 37.31 27.12 16.93
N GLY A 144 36.87 28.02 16.03
CA GLY A 144 36.91 27.77 14.57
C GLY A 144 36.15 28.79 13.71
N THR A 145 36.91 29.68 13.09
CA THR A 145 36.60 31.00 12.52
C THR A 145 35.87 30.99 11.17
N ALA A 146 35.14 32.07 10.87
CA ALA A 146 34.60 32.41 9.57
C ALA A 146 35.62 33.19 8.71
N SER A 147 35.86 32.73 7.48
CA SER A 147 35.95 33.50 6.21
C SER A 147 36.26 32.55 5.06
#